data_AF-A0A8S3FZE5-F1
#
_entry.id   AF-A0A8S3FZE5-F1
#
_cell.length_a   1.000
_cell.length_b   1.000
_cell.length_c   1.000
_cell.angle_alpha   90.00
_cell.angle_beta   90.00
_cell.angle_gamma   90.00
#
_symmetry.space_group_name_H-M   'P 1'
#
loop_
_entity.id
_entity.type
_entity.pdbx_description
1 polymer ?
#
loop_
_entity_poly.entity_id
_entity_poly.type
_entity_poly.pdbx_seq_one_letter_code
_entity_poly.pdbx_strand_id
1 'polypeptide(L)'
;LNRATLVALSLCYFFRLNGQTERESYTNAVQQVLTSDNKYAGKPLVETLRSEQEKLVNLMELPTGTATNRALTDNIFVLIACIINRIPVILCGKPGCSKTSSVQIVISNLKGKKSKNVYFQTLPELVPVSYQGSQNCTSDSIVKVFERADKYLKAKNKTELLSVIVFDEIGLAELSAHNPLKVLHSELEVETCRHGFVGLSNWRLDASKMNRALYLACPDPDVNDLQLTAKTILKSMTS
;
A
#
# COMPACT_ATOMS: atom_id res chain seq x y z
N LEU A 1 6.77 17.30 19.02
CA LEU A 1 6.23 16.52 17.87
C LEU A 1 4.79 16.03 18.16
N ASN A 2 3.91 15.75 17.17
CA ASN A 2 2.58 15.17 17.42
C ASN A 2 2.38 13.79 16.71
N ARG A 3 1.28 13.08 17.03
CA ARG A 3 0.95 11.76 16.48
C ARG A 3 0.93 11.73 14.95
N ALA A 4 0.36 12.75 14.31
CA ALA A 4 0.30 12.84 12.86
C ALA A 4 1.69 12.98 12.23
N THR A 5 2.60 13.74 12.84
CA THR A 5 3.99 13.85 12.38
C THR A 5 4.70 12.49 12.38
N LEU A 6 4.51 11.69 13.44
CA LEU A 6 5.13 10.36 13.52
C LEU A 6 4.62 9.41 12.45
N VAL A 7 3.31 9.40 12.20
CA VAL A 7 2.72 8.60 11.13
C VAL A 7 3.22 9.05 9.75
N ALA A 8 3.32 10.35 9.51
CA ALA A 8 3.88 10.89 8.27
C ALA A 8 5.35 10.46 8.08
N LEU A 9 6.17 10.55 9.14
CA LEU A 9 7.55 10.08 9.12
C LEU A 9 7.65 8.57 8.82
N SER A 10 6.73 7.76 9.35
CA SER A 10 6.66 6.34 9.03
C SER A 10 6.35 6.08 7.56
N LEU A 11 5.34 6.77 7.01
CA LEU A 11 4.95 6.67 5.61
C LEU A 11 6.06 7.13 4.66
N CYS A 12 6.68 8.27 4.94
CA CYS A 12 7.69 8.85 4.05
C CYS A 12 9.03 8.10 4.07
N TYR A 13 9.43 7.54 5.21
CA TYR A 13 10.78 6.99 5.39
C TYR A 13 10.78 5.55 5.90
N PHE A 14 10.15 5.27 7.05
CA PHE A 14 10.26 3.96 7.71
C PHE A 14 9.91 2.79 6.79
N PHE A 15 8.79 2.87 6.08
CA PHE A 15 8.32 1.79 5.20
C PHE A 15 9.17 1.59 3.95
N ARG A 16 9.98 2.59 3.55
CA ARG A 16 10.89 2.50 2.41
C ARG A 16 12.21 1.80 2.74
N LEU A 17 12.47 1.55 4.03
CA LEU A 17 13.66 0.85 4.51
C LEU A 17 13.43 -0.66 4.40
N ASN A 18 14.35 -1.35 3.75
CA ASN A 18 14.21 -2.77 3.40
C ASN A 18 14.61 -3.73 4.52
N GLY A 19 15.54 -3.33 5.40
CA GLY A 19 16.09 -4.19 6.43
C GLY A 19 15.71 -3.78 7.84
N GLN A 20 15.76 -4.76 8.73
CA GLN A 20 15.48 -4.58 10.15
C GLN A 20 16.49 -3.60 10.77
N THR A 21 17.78 -3.75 10.45
CA THR A 21 18.86 -2.89 10.95
C THR A 21 18.63 -1.41 10.59
N GLU A 22 18.24 -1.10 9.35
CA GLU A 22 17.97 0.26 8.91
C GLU A 22 16.73 0.82 9.60
N ARG A 23 15.67 0.02 9.75
CA ARG A 23 14.45 0.41 10.47
C ARG A 23 14.73 0.69 11.95
N GLU A 24 15.59 -0.11 12.59
CA GLU A 24 16.03 0.08 13.97
C GLU A 24 16.88 1.35 14.12
N SER A 25 17.87 1.54 13.24
CA SER A 25 18.70 2.74 13.21
C SER A 25 17.86 4.01 13.04
N TYR A 26 16.92 4.00 12.09
CA TYR A 26 15.99 5.10 11.86
C TYR A 26 15.10 5.37 13.08
N THR A 27 14.54 4.31 13.68
CA THR A 27 13.68 4.45 14.87
C THR A 27 14.46 5.05 16.04
N ASN A 28 15.70 4.61 16.26
CA ASN A 28 16.58 5.15 17.29
C ASN A 28 16.92 6.63 17.05
N ALA A 29 17.22 7.01 15.81
CA ALA A 29 17.47 8.41 15.45
C ALA A 29 16.24 9.30 15.70
N VAL A 30 15.05 8.85 15.29
CA VAL A 30 13.79 9.56 15.57
C VAL A 30 13.55 9.65 17.08
N GLN A 31 13.79 8.57 17.82
CA GLN A 31 13.60 8.56 19.27
C GLN A 31 14.53 9.55 19.98
N GLN A 32 15.79 9.68 19.56
CA GLN A 32 16.73 10.66 20.11
C GLN A 32 16.23 12.11 19.91
N VAL A 33 15.68 12.42 18.74
CA VAL A 33 15.07 13.73 18.46
C VAL A 33 13.81 13.94 19.30
N LEU A 34 13.00 12.90 19.51
CA LEU A 34 11.81 12.98 20.38
C LEU A 34 12.18 13.22 21.84
N THR A 35 13.21 12.55 22.36
CA THR A 35 13.64 12.69 23.76
C THR A 35 14.31 14.02 24.07
N SER A 36 14.87 14.70 23.05
CA SER A 36 15.44 16.04 23.21
C SER A 36 14.38 17.15 23.16
N ASP A 37 13.19 16.87 22.62
CA ASP A 37 12.01 17.74 22.70
C ASP A 37 11.31 17.52 24.04
N ASN A 38 11.64 18.33 25.06
CA ASN A 38 11.05 18.30 26.40
C ASN A 38 9.51 18.43 26.45
N LYS A 39 8.86 18.72 25.31
CA LYS A 39 7.40 18.82 25.19
C LYS A 39 6.76 17.53 24.67
N TYR A 40 7.54 16.53 24.25
CA TYR A 40 7.03 15.28 23.73
C TYR A 40 6.81 14.25 24.85
N ALA A 41 5.56 14.04 25.26
CA ALA A 41 5.15 13.01 26.23
C ALA A 41 4.45 11.81 25.57
N GLY A 42 4.63 11.62 24.26
CA GLY A 42 3.94 10.58 23.50
C GLY A 42 4.66 9.23 23.48
N LYS A 43 4.03 8.23 22.86
CA LYS A 43 4.61 6.89 22.68
C LYS A 43 5.74 6.90 21.65
N PRO A 44 6.71 5.97 21.73
CA PRO A 44 7.72 5.79 20.68
C PRO A 44 7.12 5.65 19.27
N LEU A 45 7.90 5.95 18.24
CA LEU A 45 7.48 5.89 16.84
C LEU A 45 6.82 4.54 16.49
N VAL A 46 7.49 3.43 16.82
CA VAL A 46 7.03 2.08 16.48
C VAL A 46 5.73 1.72 17.20
N GLU A 47 5.59 2.10 18.48
CA GLU A 47 4.35 1.87 19.23
C GLU A 47 3.19 2.71 18.72
N THR A 48 3.46 3.97 18.36
CA THR A 48 2.48 4.86 17.74
C THR A 48 2.02 4.27 16.42
N LEU A 49 2.95 3.88 15.55
CA LEU A 49 2.67 3.29 14.25
C LEU A 49 1.85 2.00 14.41
N ARG A 50 2.31 1.06 15.23
CA ARG A 50 1.63 -0.21 15.48
C ARG A 50 0.20 0.03 15.98
N SER A 51 0.00 0.98 16.88
CA SER A 51 -1.33 1.32 17.38
C SER A 51 -2.25 1.87 16.28
N GLU A 52 -1.74 2.68 15.35
CA GLU A 52 -2.53 3.13 14.18
C GLU A 52 -2.90 1.98 13.26
N GLN A 53 -1.93 1.13 12.96
CA GLN A 53 -2.11 0.02 12.05
C GLN A 53 -3.13 -0.98 12.59
N GLU A 54 -3.01 -1.38 13.86
CA GLU A 54 -3.96 -2.28 14.52
C GLU A 54 -5.36 -1.66 14.58
N LYS A 55 -5.49 -0.37 14.91
CA LYS A 55 -6.80 0.33 14.89
C LYS A 55 -7.43 0.27 13.51
N LEU A 56 -6.65 0.55 12.46
CA LEU A 56 -7.16 0.57 11.09
C LEU A 56 -7.61 -0.83 10.63
N VAL A 57 -6.79 -1.85 10.86
CA VAL A 57 -7.08 -3.23 10.45
C VAL A 57 -8.27 -3.79 11.23
N ASN A 58 -8.41 -3.46 12.52
CA ASN A 58 -9.54 -3.90 13.34
C ASN A 58 -10.90 -3.32 12.89
N LEU A 59 -10.91 -2.25 12.11
CA LEU A 59 -12.14 -1.71 11.51
C LEU A 59 -12.56 -2.46 10.25
N MET A 60 -11.69 -3.31 9.68
CA MET A 60 -11.91 -4.00 8.41
C MET A 60 -12.55 -5.37 8.59
N GLU A 61 -13.29 -5.76 7.56
CA GLU A 61 -13.67 -7.15 7.33
C GLU A 61 -12.52 -7.88 6.64
N LEU A 62 -11.98 -8.86 7.34
CA LEU A 62 -10.95 -9.75 6.81
C LEU A 62 -11.58 -11.08 6.39
N PRO A 63 -11.15 -11.69 5.28
CA PRO A 63 -11.58 -13.04 4.93
C PRO A 63 -11.24 -14.04 6.04
N THR A 64 -12.09 -15.04 6.23
CA THR A 64 -11.87 -16.13 7.18
C THR A 64 -10.50 -16.78 6.96
N GLY A 65 -9.74 -16.98 8.04
CA GLY A 65 -8.38 -17.53 7.99
C GLY A 65 -7.27 -16.51 7.67
N THR A 66 -7.61 -15.21 7.53
CA THR A 66 -6.61 -14.16 7.32
C THR A 66 -5.93 -13.78 8.63
N ALA A 67 -4.62 -14.00 8.71
CA ALA A 67 -3.81 -13.56 9.85
C ALA A 67 -3.39 -12.09 9.72
N THR A 68 -3.61 -11.31 10.77
CA THR A 68 -3.13 -9.93 10.90
C THR A 68 -1.65 -9.89 11.28
N ASN A 69 -0.83 -10.53 10.45
CA ASN A 69 0.62 -10.50 10.58
C ASN A 69 1.19 -9.13 10.19
N ARG A 70 2.48 -8.92 10.45
CA ARG A 70 3.12 -7.63 10.22
C ARG A 70 3.04 -7.22 8.74
N ALA A 71 3.32 -8.15 7.82
CA ALA A 71 3.32 -7.86 6.39
C ALA A 71 1.94 -7.39 5.88
N LEU A 72 0.86 -8.09 6.24
CA LEU A 72 -0.50 -7.70 5.88
C LEU A 72 -0.85 -6.31 6.45
N THR A 73 -0.51 -6.10 7.72
CA THR A 73 -0.86 -4.88 8.45
C THR A 73 -0.09 -3.66 7.93
N ASP A 74 1.22 -3.80 7.65
CA ASP A 74 2.05 -2.80 6.99
C ASP A 74 1.51 -2.45 5.60
N ASN A 75 1.23 -3.48 4.78
CA ASN A 75 0.71 -3.30 3.42
C ASN A 75 -0.63 -2.56 3.41
N ILE A 76 -1.61 -2.99 4.23
CA ILE A 76 -2.93 -2.34 4.31
C ILE A 76 -2.79 -0.87 4.70
N PHE A 77 -1.98 -0.59 5.72
CA PHE A 77 -1.80 0.77 6.22
C PHE A 77 -1.23 1.70 5.16
N VAL A 78 -0.17 1.27 4.50
CA VAL A 78 0.48 2.03 3.42
C VAL A 78 -0.45 2.16 2.21
N LEU A 79 -1.14 1.08 1.81
CA LEU A 79 -2.06 1.10 0.68
C LEU A 79 -3.19 2.12 0.87
N ILE A 80 -3.83 2.14 2.04
CA ILE A 80 -4.89 3.14 2.31
C ILE A 80 -4.33 4.55 2.26
N ALA A 81 -3.22 4.81 2.95
CA ALA A 81 -2.61 6.14 2.96
C ALA A 81 -2.25 6.58 1.54
N CYS A 82 -1.65 5.71 0.72
CA CYS A 82 -1.22 6.04 -0.63
C CYS A 82 -2.40 6.22 -1.59
N ILE A 83 -3.35 5.28 -1.61
CA ILE A 83 -4.51 5.33 -2.51
C ILE A 83 -5.34 6.58 -2.26
N ILE A 84 -5.71 6.86 -1.00
CA ILE A 84 -6.57 8.01 -0.66
C ILE A 84 -5.90 9.34 -1.01
N ASN A 85 -4.58 9.44 -0.83
CA ASN A 85 -3.81 10.63 -1.17
C ASN A 85 -3.31 10.65 -2.62
N ARG A 86 -3.69 9.66 -3.45
CA ARG A 86 -3.24 9.49 -4.85
C ARG A 86 -1.70 9.47 -4.99
N ILE A 87 -1.02 9.00 -3.97
CA ILE A 87 0.42 8.75 -4.00
C ILE A 87 0.60 7.38 -4.67
N PRO A 88 1.31 7.27 -5.80
CA PRO A 88 1.60 5.99 -6.42
C PRO A 88 2.39 5.11 -5.46
N VAL A 89 2.04 3.85 -5.32
CA VAL A 89 2.73 2.90 -4.44
C VAL A 89 3.13 1.65 -5.19
N ILE A 90 4.33 1.14 -4.91
CA ILE A 90 4.84 -0.11 -5.48
C ILE A 90 5.19 -1.05 -4.32
N LEU A 91 4.49 -2.17 -4.24
CA LEU A 91 4.74 -3.24 -3.28
C LEU A 91 5.66 -4.27 -3.91
N CYS A 92 6.81 -4.51 -3.27
CA CYS A 92 7.83 -5.41 -3.77
C CYS A 92 8.22 -6.42 -2.69
N GLY A 93 8.11 -7.71 -3.02
CA GLY A 93 8.52 -8.80 -2.13
C GLY A 93 8.24 -10.13 -2.78
N LYS A 94 8.72 -11.24 -2.20
CA LYS A 94 8.51 -12.58 -2.77
C LYS A 94 7.00 -12.94 -2.87
N PRO A 95 6.65 -13.95 -3.68
CA PRO A 95 5.34 -14.57 -3.59
C PRO A 95 5.02 -14.98 -2.14
N GLY A 96 3.78 -14.75 -1.70
CA GLY A 96 3.36 -15.04 -0.32
C GLY A 96 3.50 -13.90 0.69
N CYS A 97 4.11 -12.75 0.33
CA CYS A 97 4.23 -11.58 1.23
C CYS A 97 2.93 -10.73 1.36
N SER A 98 1.76 -11.35 1.27
CA SER A 98 0.43 -10.72 1.42
C SER A 98 0.10 -9.52 0.51
N LYS A 99 0.86 -9.30 -0.58
CA LYS A 99 0.71 -8.13 -1.47
C LYS A 99 -0.69 -8.03 -2.09
N THR A 100 -1.06 -9.01 -2.90
CA THR A 100 -2.35 -9.07 -3.61
C THR A 100 -3.52 -9.14 -2.64
N SER A 101 -3.41 -9.93 -1.57
CA SER A 101 -4.44 -10.04 -0.53
C SER A 101 -4.72 -8.71 0.16
N SER A 102 -3.68 -7.92 0.46
CA SER A 102 -3.84 -6.59 1.08
C SER A 102 -4.62 -5.65 0.15
N VAL A 103 -4.31 -5.65 -1.15
CA VAL A 103 -5.03 -4.86 -2.15
C VAL A 103 -6.50 -5.26 -2.21
N GLN A 104 -6.80 -6.56 -2.23
CA GLN A 104 -8.18 -7.05 -2.24
C GLN A 104 -8.95 -6.66 -0.98
N ILE A 105 -8.32 -6.74 0.20
CA ILE A 105 -8.93 -6.33 1.48
C ILE A 105 -9.24 -4.83 1.47
N VAL A 106 -8.31 -3.99 1.01
CA VAL A 106 -8.54 -2.54 0.93
C VAL A 106 -9.70 -2.22 -0.02
N ILE A 107 -9.72 -2.80 -1.23
CA ILE A 107 -10.80 -2.59 -2.20
C ILE A 107 -12.14 -3.08 -1.67
N SER A 108 -12.19 -4.23 -1.00
CA SER A 108 -13.44 -4.81 -0.51
C SER A 108 -14.05 -4.05 0.66
N ASN A 109 -13.22 -3.33 1.43
CA ASN A 109 -13.64 -2.54 2.59
C ASN A 109 -13.96 -1.07 2.25
N LEU A 110 -13.31 -0.47 1.26
CA LEU A 110 -13.55 0.93 0.85
C LEU A 110 -14.58 1.00 -0.28
N LYS A 111 -15.85 0.91 0.10
CA LYS A 111 -17.02 0.95 -0.80
C LYS A 111 -17.83 2.25 -0.67
N GLY A 112 -17.20 3.33 -0.21
CA GLY A 112 -17.86 4.60 0.05
C GLY A 112 -19.01 4.43 1.04
N LYS A 113 -20.17 5.04 0.77
CA LYS A 113 -21.37 4.92 1.63
C LYS A 113 -21.86 3.49 1.86
N LYS A 114 -21.47 2.53 1.01
CA LYS A 114 -21.83 1.11 1.15
C LYS A 114 -20.83 0.32 2.01
N SER A 115 -19.77 0.95 2.50
CA SER A 115 -18.82 0.30 3.41
C SER A 115 -19.52 -0.10 4.70
N LYS A 116 -19.17 -1.25 5.27
CA LYS A 116 -19.79 -1.74 6.51
C LYS A 116 -19.41 -0.88 7.71
N ASN A 117 -18.14 -0.47 7.80
CA ASN A 117 -17.66 0.37 8.88
C ASN A 117 -17.92 1.86 8.60
N VAL A 118 -18.43 2.58 9.60
CA VAL A 118 -18.74 4.02 9.51
C VAL A 118 -17.52 4.85 9.12
N TYR A 119 -16.32 4.48 9.59
CA TYR A 119 -15.09 5.17 9.20
C TYR A 119 -14.85 5.09 7.68
N PHE A 120 -14.98 3.91 7.08
CA PHE A 120 -14.78 3.74 5.63
C PHE A 120 -15.91 4.36 4.79
N GLN A 121 -17.09 4.63 5.38
CA GLN A 121 -18.15 5.41 4.72
C GLN A 121 -17.80 6.90 4.52
N THR A 122 -16.77 7.39 5.21
CA THR A 122 -16.21 8.73 5.01
C THR A 122 -15.18 8.80 3.90
N LEU A 123 -14.66 7.64 3.46
CA LEU A 123 -13.69 7.51 2.38
C LEU A 123 -14.39 7.27 1.03
N PRO A 124 -13.72 7.48 -0.11
CA PRO A 124 -14.27 7.15 -1.42
C PRO A 124 -14.48 5.63 -1.61
N GLU A 125 -15.42 5.29 -2.49
CA GLU A 125 -15.59 3.96 -3.07
C GLU A 125 -14.47 3.71 -4.09
N LEU A 126 -13.67 2.67 -3.86
CA LEU A 126 -12.59 2.31 -4.77
C LEU A 126 -13.14 1.51 -5.96
N VAL A 127 -12.76 1.93 -7.16
CA VAL A 127 -13.10 1.24 -8.41
C VAL A 127 -11.84 0.66 -9.02
N PRO A 128 -11.56 -0.65 -8.87
CA PRO A 128 -10.32 -1.22 -9.36
C PRO A 128 -10.31 -1.34 -10.88
N VAL A 129 -9.18 -0.97 -11.47
CA VAL A 129 -8.85 -1.23 -12.88
C VAL A 129 -7.58 -2.06 -12.90
N SER A 130 -7.74 -3.38 -12.98
CA SER A 130 -6.61 -4.31 -12.96
C SER A 130 -5.92 -4.40 -14.31
N TYR A 131 -4.60 -4.51 -14.27
CA TYR A 131 -3.75 -4.79 -15.43
C TYR A 131 -2.64 -5.74 -15.02
N GLN A 132 -2.35 -6.74 -15.85
CA GLN A 132 -1.34 -7.75 -15.57
C GLN A 132 -0.13 -7.54 -16.47
N GLY A 133 1.03 -7.33 -15.84
CA GLY A 133 2.31 -7.17 -16.50
C GLY A 133 2.81 -8.45 -17.17
N SER A 134 3.56 -8.27 -18.25
CA SER A 134 4.20 -9.33 -19.03
C SER A 134 5.35 -8.73 -19.87
N GLN A 135 6.22 -9.59 -20.38
CA GLN A 135 7.35 -9.17 -21.24
C GLN A 135 6.89 -8.59 -22.59
N ASN A 136 5.64 -8.81 -22.99
CA ASN A 136 5.07 -8.29 -24.23
C ASN A 136 4.23 -7.02 -24.02
N CYS A 137 4.25 -6.43 -22.81
CA CYS A 137 3.52 -5.20 -22.53
C CYS A 137 3.97 -4.06 -23.45
N THR A 138 3.02 -3.28 -23.93
CA THR A 138 3.29 -2.07 -24.73
C THR A 138 2.78 -0.83 -24.00
N SER A 139 3.39 0.32 -24.30
CA SER A 139 2.92 1.62 -23.80
C SER A 139 1.44 1.86 -24.07
N ASP A 140 0.96 1.54 -25.29
CA ASP A 140 -0.46 1.70 -25.67
C ASP A 140 -1.41 0.90 -24.80
N SER A 141 -1.02 -0.32 -24.42
CA SER A 141 -1.85 -1.16 -23.56
C SER A 141 -1.98 -0.57 -22.15
N ILE A 142 -0.94 0.08 -21.62
CA ILE A 142 -0.98 0.79 -20.35
C ILE A 142 -1.81 2.07 -20.48
N VAL A 143 -1.63 2.86 -21.54
CA VAL A 143 -2.43 4.07 -21.77
C VAL A 143 -3.93 3.76 -21.78
N LYS A 144 -4.35 2.67 -22.45
CA LYS A 144 -5.75 2.21 -22.45
C LYS A 144 -6.29 1.87 -21.06
N VAL A 145 -5.43 1.43 -20.13
CA VAL A 145 -5.81 1.20 -18.72
C VAL A 145 -6.10 2.52 -18.02
N PHE A 146 -5.24 3.53 -18.19
CA PHE A 146 -5.47 4.88 -17.66
C PHE A 146 -6.72 5.54 -18.27
N GLU A 147 -6.93 5.41 -19.58
CA GLU A 147 -8.16 5.87 -20.24
C GLU A 147 -9.42 5.19 -19.68
N ARG A 148 -9.33 3.90 -19.35
CA ARG A 148 -10.43 3.18 -18.70
C ARG A 148 -10.66 3.68 -17.27
N ALA A 149 -9.61 3.96 -16.51
CA ALA A 149 -9.72 4.57 -15.18
C ALA A 149 -10.38 5.96 -15.25
N ASP A 150 -9.98 6.78 -16.22
CA ASP A 150 -10.54 8.10 -16.50
C ASP A 150 -12.05 8.07 -16.77
N LYS A 151 -12.56 7.03 -17.43
CA LYS A 151 -14.00 6.88 -17.69
C LYS A 151 -14.81 6.76 -16.39
N TYR A 152 -14.25 6.13 -15.35
CA TYR A 152 -14.93 6.04 -14.05
C TYR A 152 -14.96 7.38 -13.31
N LEU A 153 -13.90 8.19 -13.42
CA LEU A 153 -13.88 9.54 -12.85
C LEU A 153 -14.84 10.51 -13.58
N LYS A 154 -14.99 10.34 -14.90
CA LYS A 154 -15.86 11.18 -15.75
C LYS A 154 -17.34 10.79 -15.72
N ALA A 155 -17.68 9.59 -15.24
CA ALA A 155 -19.07 9.19 -15.07
C ALA A 155 -19.75 10.10 -14.02
N LYS A 156 -20.64 10.98 -14.50
CA LYS A 156 -21.23 12.12 -13.77
C LYS A 156 -21.69 11.79 -12.33
N ASN A 157 -21.45 12.74 -11.43
CA ASN A 157 -22.05 12.94 -10.09
C ASN A 157 -21.53 12.13 -8.89
N LYS A 158 -20.31 11.57 -8.93
CA LYS A 158 -19.74 10.95 -7.72
C LYS A 158 -18.32 11.41 -7.43
N THR A 159 -18.20 12.55 -6.75
CA THR A 159 -16.99 12.92 -5.98
C THR A 159 -16.58 11.83 -4.97
N GLU A 160 -17.46 10.86 -4.72
CA GLU A 160 -17.24 9.71 -3.85
C GLU A 160 -16.54 8.53 -4.53
N LEU A 161 -16.30 8.52 -5.85
CA LEU A 161 -15.56 7.43 -6.51
C LEU A 161 -14.07 7.76 -6.66
N LEU A 162 -13.22 6.77 -6.41
CA LEU A 162 -11.80 6.82 -6.71
C LEU A 162 -11.41 5.57 -7.48
N SER A 163 -11.12 5.72 -8.78
CA SER A 163 -10.55 4.63 -9.56
C SER A 163 -9.12 4.35 -9.14
N VAL A 164 -8.80 3.08 -8.94
CA VAL A 164 -7.48 2.60 -8.52
C VAL A 164 -6.95 1.61 -9.55
N ILE A 165 -5.83 1.95 -10.18
CA ILE A 165 -5.15 1.05 -11.10
C ILE A 165 -4.33 0.07 -10.27
N VAL A 166 -4.58 -1.22 -10.49
CA VAL A 166 -3.82 -2.31 -9.85
C VAL A 166 -3.00 -2.99 -10.93
N PHE A 167 -1.72 -2.64 -10.99
CA PHE A 167 -0.76 -3.18 -11.95
C PHE A 167 -0.03 -4.37 -11.31
N ASP A 168 -0.56 -5.56 -11.55
CA ASP A 168 0.04 -6.80 -11.05
C ASP A 168 1.23 -7.22 -11.92
N GLU A 169 2.23 -7.85 -11.32
CA GLU A 169 3.48 -8.26 -11.97
C GLU A 169 4.16 -7.14 -12.80
N ILE A 170 4.17 -5.90 -12.29
CA ILE A 170 4.76 -4.73 -12.99
C ILE A 170 6.24 -4.93 -13.32
N GLY A 171 6.96 -5.72 -12.51
CA GLY A 171 8.36 -6.09 -12.79
C GLY A 171 8.55 -6.88 -14.09
N LEU A 172 7.55 -7.65 -14.54
CA LEU A 172 7.62 -8.34 -15.84
C LEU A 172 7.50 -7.35 -17.01
N ALA A 173 6.75 -6.27 -16.84
CA ALA A 173 6.63 -5.23 -17.86
C ALA A 173 7.92 -4.40 -18.00
N GLU A 174 8.73 -4.29 -16.94
CA GLU A 174 10.05 -3.65 -17.01
C GLU A 174 11.03 -4.42 -17.92
N LEU A 175 10.89 -5.75 -17.99
CA LEU A 175 11.71 -6.62 -18.86
C LEU A 175 11.30 -6.56 -20.34
N SER A 176 10.23 -5.83 -20.69
CA SER A 176 9.76 -5.75 -22.05
C SER A 176 10.69 -4.92 -22.94
N ALA A 177 10.94 -5.42 -24.16
CA ALA A 177 11.70 -4.70 -25.18
C ALA A 177 11.05 -3.37 -25.61
N HIS A 178 9.75 -3.18 -25.34
CA HIS A 178 9.00 -1.96 -25.69
C HIS A 178 9.16 -0.82 -24.67
N ASN A 179 9.88 -1.04 -23.56
CA ASN A 179 10.01 -0.08 -22.45
C ASN A 179 8.66 0.57 -22.04
N PRO A 180 7.63 -0.26 -21.76
CA PRO A 180 6.26 0.20 -21.65
C PRO A 180 6.05 1.13 -20.45
N LEU A 181 6.83 0.95 -19.37
CA LEU A 181 6.71 1.72 -18.13
C LEU A 181 7.10 3.20 -18.26
N LYS A 182 7.69 3.62 -19.38
CA LYS A 182 8.00 5.04 -19.63
C LYS A 182 6.76 5.94 -19.55
N VAL A 183 5.58 5.43 -19.92
CA VAL A 183 4.32 6.18 -19.85
C VAL A 183 3.91 6.51 -18.41
N LEU A 184 4.38 5.74 -17.42
CA LEU A 184 4.10 6.02 -16.02
C LEU A 184 4.75 7.33 -15.56
N HIS A 185 5.77 7.84 -16.27
CA HIS A 185 6.41 9.09 -15.89
C HIS A 185 5.47 10.27 -15.93
N SER A 186 4.61 10.36 -16.96
CA SER A 186 3.62 11.43 -17.10
C SER A 186 2.34 11.14 -16.33
N GLU A 187 1.93 9.88 -16.24
CA GLU A 187 0.67 9.50 -15.59
C GLU A 187 0.73 9.49 -14.05
N LEU A 188 1.93 9.34 -13.47
CA LEU A 188 2.14 9.22 -12.02
C LEU A 188 2.89 10.42 -11.41
N GLU A 189 2.94 11.57 -12.09
CA GLU A 189 3.46 12.78 -11.46
C GLU A 189 2.57 13.16 -10.28
N VAL A 190 3.18 13.41 -9.11
CA VAL A 190 2.45 13.60 -7.85
C VAL A 190 1.45 14.76 -7.93
N GLU A 191 1.78 15.81 -8.67
CA GLU A 191 0.93 17.01 -8.82
C GLU A 191 -0.28 16.78 -9.73
N THR A 192 -0.21 15.80 -10.63
CA THR A 192 -1.24 15.56 -11.66
C THR A 192 -1.88 14.17 -11.55
N CYS A 193 -1.46 13.35 -10.59
CA CYS A 193 -1.97 12.00 -10.39
C CYS A 193 -3.46 12.03 -10.00
N ARG A 194 -4.32 11.59 -10.93
CA ARG A 194 -5.79 11.60 -10.78
C ARG A 194 -6.34 10.33 -10.11
N HIS A 195 -5.56 9.26 -10.14
CA HIS A 195 -5.98 7.90 -9.80
C HIS A 195 -5.25 7.39 -8.55
N GLY A 196 -5.81 6.40 -7.87
CA GLY A 196 -4.97 5.52 -7.05
C GLY A 196 -4.11 4.67 -7.97
N PHE A 197 -2.84 4.44 -7.64
CA PHE A 197 -1.97 3.53 -8.40
C PHE A 197 -1.24 2.59 -7.46
N VAL A 198 -1.38 1.29 -7.71
CA VAL A 198 -0.72 0.22 -6.96
C VAL A 198 0.00 -0.69 -7.95
N GLY A 199 1.33 -0.69 -7.91
CA GLY A 199 2.17 -1.66 -8.62
C GLY A 199 2.54 -2.82 -7.70
N LEU A 200 2.37 -4.06 -8.15
CA LEU A 200 2.80 -5.26 -7.43
C LEU A 200 3.93 -5.93 -8.20
N SER A 201 5.05 -6.20 -7.52
CA SER A 201 6.21 -6.85 -8.14
C SER A 201 6.81 -7.88 -7.20
N ASN A 202 7.39 -8.92 -7.79
CA ASN A 202 8.25 -9.86 -7.08
C ASN A 202 9.71 -9.41 -7.03
N TRP A 203 10.09 -8.47 -7.91
CA TRP A 203 11.46 -7.97 -8.07
C TRP A 203 11.49 -6.45 -7.90
N ARG A 204 12.62 -5.94 -7.43
CA ARG A 204 12.83 -4.50 -7.31
C ARG A 204 12.92 -3.90 -8.71
N LEU A 205 12.12 -2.88 -8.98
CA LEU A 205 12.19 -2.08 -10.21
C LEU A 205 13.41 -1.16 -10.17
N ASP A 206 13.77 -0.58 -11.31
CA ASP A 206 14.83 0.40 -11.35
C ASP A 206 14.49 1.70 -10.58
N ALA A 207 15.53 2.43 -10.17
CA ALA A 207 15.39 3.64 -9.36
C ALA A 207 14.65 4.78 -10.08
N SER A 208 14.76 4.87 -11.40
CA SER A 208 14.12 5.94 -12.19
C SER A 208 12.59 5.84 -12.17
N LYS A 209 12.04 4.62 -12.03
CA LYS A 209 10.59 4.37 -11.91
C LYS A 209 10.14 4.49 -10.46
N MET A 210 10.98 4.07 -9.51
CA MET A 210 10.67 4.13 -8.08
C MET A 210 10.65 5.56 -7.51
N ASN A 211 11.34 6.54 -8.09
CA ASN A 211 11.37 7.90 -7.54
C ASN A 211 10.01 8.61 -7.53
N ARG A 212 9.05 8.17 -8.36
CA ARG A 212 7.69 8.73 -8.45
C ARG A 212 6.67 7.98 -7.60
N ALA A 213 7.09 6.89 -6.96
CA ALA A 213 6.22 6.05 -6.16
C ALA A 213 6.80 5.84 -4.76
N LEU A 214 5.91 5.68 -3.78
CA LEU A 214 6.29 5.10 -2.51
C LEU A 214 6.63 3.61 -2.76
N TYR A 215 7.90 3.26 -2.59
CA TYR A 215 8.35 1.88 -2.63
C TYR A 215 8.16 1.26 -1.24
N LEU A 216 7.31 0.24 -1.16
CA LEU A 216 7.14 -0.59 0.03
C LEU A 216 7.84 -1.93 -0.18
N ALA A 217 8.88 -2.17 0.59
CA ALA A 217 9.43 -3.51 0.71
C ALA A 217 8.55 -4.37 1.62
N CYS A 218 8.07 -5.47 1.07
CA CYS A 218 7.37 -6.52 1.78
C CYS A 218 8.40 -7.62 2.12
N PRO A 219 9.01 -7.60 3.32
CA PRO A 219 10.00 -8.60 3.71
C PRO A 219 9.37 -9.99 3.81
N ASP A 220 10.22 -11.01 3.84
CA ASP A 220 9.80 -12.37 4.16
C ASP A 220 9.25 -12.42 5.60
N PRO A 221 8.19 -13.21 5.86
CA PRO A 221 7.64 -13.35 7.20
C PRO A 221 8.67 -13.98 8.14
N ASP A 222 8.76 -13.46 9.36
CA ASP A 222 9.58 -14.08 10.40
C ASP A 222 8.87 -15.28 11.04
N VAL A 223 9.56 -15.97 11.96
CA VAL A 223 9.01 -17.15 12.65
C VAL A 223 7.71 -16.82 13.41
N ASN A 224 7.60 -15.62 13.99
CA ASN A 224 6.40 -15.22 14.72
C ASN A 224 5.24 -14.96 13.76
N ASP A 225 5.49 -14.30 12.63
CA ASP A 225 4.52 -14.09 11.55
C ASP A 225 4.00 -15.43 11.01
N LEU A 226 4.90 -16.40 10.79
CA LEU A 226 4.54 -17.75 10.34
C LEU A 226 3.68 -18.50 11.37
N GLN A 227 4.07 -18.46 12.65
CA GLN A 227 3.29 -19.08 13.74
C GLN A 227 1.90 -18.47 13.88
N LEU A 228 1.80 -17.14 13.83
CA LEU A 228 0.52 -16.44 13.87
C LEU A 228 -0.36 -16.83 12.69
N THR A 229 0.24 -16.90 11.50
CA THR A 229 -0.45 -17.31 10.28
C THR A 229 -0.99 -18.74 10.40
N ALA A 230 -0.17 -19.69 10.81
CA ALA A 230 -0.58 -21.08 11.00
C ALA A 230 -1.71 -21.23 12.04
N LYS A 231 -1.59 -20.56 13.20
CA LYS A 231 -2.62 -20.58 14.25
C LYS A 231 -3.96 -20.02 13.77
N THR A 232 -3.93 -18.94 12.98
CA THR A 232 -5.14 -18.31 12.46
C THR A 232 -5.84 -19.21 11.44
N ILE A 233 -5.08 -19.81 10.53
CA ILE A 233 -5.61 -20.76 9.54
C ILE A 233 -6.24 -21.96 10.26
N LEU A 234 -5.53 -22.56 11.22
CA LEU A 234 -6.05 -23.70 12.00
C LEU A 234 -7.37 -23.35 12.69
N LYS A 235 -7.43 -22.21 13.37
CA LYS A 235 -8.65 -21.74 14.05
C LYS A 235 -9.82 -21.59 13.07
N SER A 236 -9.56 -21.09 11.86
CA SER A 236 -10.57 -20.88 10.84
C SER A 236 -11.12 -22.17 10.20
N MET A 237 -10.34 -23.26 10.25
CA MET A 237 -10.79 -24.58 9.80
C MET A 237 -11.68 -25.28 10.83
N THR A 238 -11.56 -24.90 12.10
CA THR A 238 -12.29 -25.49 13.23
C THR A 238 -13.54 -24.72 13.64
N SER A 239 -13.79 -23.56 13.04
CA SER A 239 -14.90 -22.63 13.33
C SER A 239 -15.95 -22.64 12.24
#